data_AF-A0A392PL34-F1
#
_entry.id   AF-A0A392PL34-F1
#
_cell.length_a   1.000
_cell.length_b   1.000
_cell.length_c   1.000
_cell.angle_alpha   90.00
_cell.angle_beta   90.00
_cell.angle_gamma   90.00
#
_symmetry.space_group_name_H-M   'P 1'
#
loop_
_entity.id
_entity.type
_entity.pdbx_description
1 polymer ?
#
loop_
_entity_poly.entity_id
_entity_poly.type
_entity_poly.pdbx_seq_one_letter_code
_entity_poly.pdbx_strand_id
1 'polypeptide(L)'
;MLFSMLIKASANRELAFLDCAKTCQVEYKGSIILDVETRWNSTHDMLKAALKLEKTFDELEATDSKYRKELEKRQDVPTFLDWEKAREISQFLEIFKASTLHISGSSYVKSNLYLRE
;
A
#
# COMPACT_ATOMS: atom_id res chain seq x y z
N MET A 1 -4.08 6.69 -3.97
CA MET A 1 -4.50 5.56 -3.12
C MET A 1 -5.94 5.09 -3.37
N LEU A 2 -6.68 5.71 -4.31
CA LEU A 2 -8.05 5.31 -4.65
C LEU A 2 -8.10 4.06 -5.54
N PHE A 3 -7.04 3.77 -6.32
CA PHE A 3 -6.98 2.61 -7.20
C PHE A 3 -6.91 1.26 -6.46
N SER A 4 -6.30 1.23 -5.26
CA SER A 4 -6.36 0.07 -4.35
C SER A 4 -7.76 -0.13 -3.76
N MET A 5 -8.50 0.96 -3.49
CA MET A 5 -9.91 0.88 -3.07
C MET A 5 -10.82 0.32 -4.16
N LEU A 6 -10.55 0.64 -5.44
CA LEU A 6 -11.34 0.12 -6.57
C LEU A 6 -11.27 -1.40 -6.71
N ILE A 7 -10.16 -2.02 -6.32
CA ILE A 7 -10.01 -3.47 -6.32
C ILE A 7 -10.82 -4.07 -5.17
N LYS A 8 -10.72 -3.48 -3.97
CA LYS A 8 -11.46 -3.92 -2.78
C LYS A 8 -12.97 -3.66 -2.85
N ALA A 9 -13.43 -2.79 -3.75
CA ALA A 9 -14.84 -2.49 -3.94
C ALA A 9 -15.62 -3.64 -4.62
N SER A 10 -14.95 -4.64 -5.22
CA SER A 10 -15.61 -5.75 -5.90
C SER A 10 -14.85 -7.06 -5.73
N ALA A 11 -15.52 -8.09 -5.21
CA ALA A 11 -14.93 -9.43 -5.06
C ALA A 11 -14.39 -9.99 -6.37
N ASN A 12 -15.06 -9.71 -7.50
CA ASN A 12 -14.59 -10.16 -8.82
C ASN A 12 -13.28 -9.47 -9.24
N ARG A 13 -13.09 -8.19 -8.89
CA ARG A 13 -11.84 -7.48 -9.19
C ARG A 13 -10.71 -7.93 -8.28
N GLU A 14 -11.02 -8.20 -7.03
CA GLU A 14 -10.05 -8.78 -6.11
C GLU A 14 -9.58 -10.16 -6.61
N LEU A 15 -10.49 -11.00 -7.09
CA LEU A 15 -10.14 -12.28 -7.72
C LEU A 15 -9.29 -12.08 -8.99
N ALA A 16 -9.70 -11.19 -9.90
CA ALA A 16 -8.96 -10.89 -11.12
C ALA A 16 -7.54 -10.37 -10.81
N PHE A 17 -7.42 -9.50 -9.80
CA PHE A 17 -6.13 -8.99 -9.33
C PHE A 17 -5.24 -10.10 -8.77
N LEU A 18 -5.79 -11.02 -7.98
CA LEU A 18 -5.05 -12.16 -7.44
C LEU A 18 -4.58 -13.10 -8.57
N ASP A 19 -5.38 -13.28 -9.62
CA ASP A 19 -4.97 -14.07 -10.79
C ASP A 19 -3.88 -13.36 -11.60
N CYS A 20 -3.96 -12.03 -11.77
CA CYS A 20 -2.87 -11.24 -12.36
C CYS A 20 -1.59 -11.35 -11.52
N ALA A 21 -1.69 -11.32 -10.19
CA ALA A 21 -0.53 -11.41 -9.30
C ALA A 21 0.20 -12.75 -9.44
N LYS A 22 -0.55 -13.84 -9.63
CA LYS A 22 0.01 -15.17 -9.93
C LYS A 22 0.73 -15.18 -11.28
N THR A 23 0.11 -14.61 -12.32
CA THR A 23 0.68 -14.55 -13.68
C THR A 23 1.97 -13.74 -13.71
N CYS A 24 2.02 -12.61 -13.00
CA CYS A 24 3.20 -11.75 -12.91
C CYS A 24 4.31 -12.31 -12.00
N GLN A 25 4.10 -13.49 -11.37
CA GLN A 25 5.03 -14.14 -10.43
C GLN A 25 5.53 -13.21 -9.31
N VAL A 26 4.68 -12.29 -8.86
CA VAL A 26 5.06 -11.36 -7.80
C VAL A 26 5.04 -12.10 -6.47
N GLU A 27 6.16 -12.07 -5.72
CA GLU A 27 6.28 -12.64 -4.37
C GLU A 27 5.52 -11.81 -3.33
N TYR A 28 4.22 -11.56 -3.56
CA TYR A 28 3.37 -10.86 -2.62
C TYR A 28 2.24 -11.78 -2.17
N LYS A 29 2.41 -12.37 -0.98
CA LYS A 29 1.39 -13.22 -0.31
C LYS A 29 0.38 -12.42 0.51
N GLY A 30 0.48 -11.09 0.53
CA GLY A 30 -0.42 -10.22 1.27
C GLY A 30 -1.71 -9.94 0.51
N SER A 31 -2.72 -9.47 1.22
CA SER A 31 -3.86 -8.79 0.60
C SER A 31 -3.47 -7.33 0.29
N ILE A 32 -4.23 -6.67 -0.59
CA ILE A 32 -4.11 -5.21 -0.77
C ILE A 32 -4.40 -4.55 0.59
N ILE A 33 -3.42 -3.81 1.11
CA ILE A 33 -3.55 -3.00 2.30
C ILE A 33 -4.33 -1.75 1.91
N LEU A 34 -5.34 -1.38 2.68
CA LEU A 34 -6.05 -0.11 2.52
C LEU A 34 -5.39 0.94 3.42
N ASP A 35 -5.31 2.16 2.91
CA ASP A 35 -4.85 3.30 3.69
C ASP A 35 -5.87 3.65 4.78
N VAL A 36 -5.37 4.11 5.93
CA VAL A 36 -6.17 4.70 7.01
C VAL A 36 -5.70 6.14 7.19
N GLU A 37 -6.54 7.09 6.76
CA GLU A 37 -6.19 8.52 6.60
C GLU A 37 -5.54 9.15 7.85
N THR A 38 -5.92 8.69 9.05
CA THR A 38 -5.42 9.24 10.32
C THR A 38 -4.07 8.65 10.74
N ARG A 39 -3.50 7.71 9.99
CA ARG A 39 -2.29 6.96 10.37
C ARG A 39 -1.34 6.80 9.19
N TRP A 40 -0.35 7.68 9.11
CA TRP A 40 0.72 7.62 8.10
C TRP A 40 1.47 6.27 8.06
N ASN A 41 1.51 5.51 9.16
CA ASN A 41 2.08 4.17 9.19
C ASN A 41 1.34 3.19 8.26
N SER A 42 0.02 3.34 8.13
CA SER A 42 -0.81 2.55 7.20
C SER A 42 -0.61 3.00 5.75
N THR A 43 -0.48 4.31 5.52
CA THR A 43 -0.11 4.89 4.23
C THR A 43 1.22 4.34 3.74
N HIS A 44 2.24 4.30 4.61
CA HIS A 44 3.53 3.70 4.30
C HIS A 44 3.39 2.23 3.86
N ASP A 45 2.68 1.41 4.64
CA ASP A 45 2.54 -0.02 4.33
C ASP A 45 1.74 -0.25 3.05
N MET A 46 0.71 0.55 2.83
CA MET A 46 -0.09 0.54 1.61
C MET A 46 0.76 0.92 0.39
N LEU A 47 1.58 1.98 0.48
CA LEU A 47 2.48 2.39 -0.61
C LEU A 47 3.53 1.32 -0.90
N LYS A 48 4.18 0.79 0.14
CA LYS A 48 5.21 -0.25 0.01
C LYS A 48 4.66 -1.54 -0.60
N ALA A 49 3.42 -1.89 -0.28
CA ALA A 49 2.72 -3.01 -0.91
C ALA A 49 2.34 -2.70 -2.37
N ALA A 50 1.77 -1.52 -2.63
CA ALA A 50 1.35 -1.11 -3.97
C ALA A 50 2.52 -1.08 -4.95
N LEU A 51 3.68 -0.56 -4.54
CA LEU A 51 4.90 -0.50 -5.33
C LEU A 51 5.43 -1.90 -5.70
N LYS A 52 5.28 -2.89 -4.82
CA LYS A 52 5.65 -4.29 -5.15
C LYS A 52 4.71 -4.91 -6.17
N LEU A 53 3.48 -4.41 -6.25
CA LEU A 53 2.39 -4.92 -7.07
C LEU A 53 2.17 -4.09 -8.34
N GLU A 54 3.01 -3.08 -8.63
CA GLU A 54 2.89 -2.17 -9.77
C GLU A 54 2.57 -2.92 -11.08
N LYS A 55 3.36 -3.94 -11.42
CA LYS A 55 3.13 -4.79 -12.61
C LYS A 55 1.77 -5.51 -12.60
N THR A 56 1.29 -5.90 -11.43
CA THR A 56 -0.02 -6.55 -11.29
C THR A 56 -1.15 -5.55 -11.57
N PHE A 57 -0.99 -4.28 -11.15
CA PHE A 57 -1.95 -3.23 -11.49
C PHE A 57 -1.97 -2.97 -13.00
N ASP A 58 -0.80 -2.90 -13.64
CA ASP A 58 -0.69 -2.72 -15.10
C ASP A 58 -1.38 -3.87 -15.86
N GLU A 59 -1.16 -5.13 -15.44
CA GLU A 59 -1.79 -6.30 -16.04
C GLU A 59 -3.31 -6.31 -15.84
N LEU A 60 -3.79 -5.92 -14.67
CA LEU A 60 -5.21 -5.81 -14.39
C LEU A 60 -5.87 -4.72 -15.24
N GLU A 61 -5.20 -3.58 -15.42
CA GLU A 61 -5.68 -2.51 -16.31
C GLU A 61 -5.75 -2.99 -17.77
N ALA A 62 -4.76 -3.76 -18.22
CA ALA A 62 -4.74 -4.33 -19.56
C ALA A 62 -5.82 -5.39 -19.79
N THR A 63 -6.13 -6.20 -18.77
CA THR A 63 -7.02 -7.36 -18.90
C THR A 63 -8.48 -7.05 -18.55
N ASP A 64 -8.73 -6.24 -17.52
CA ASP A 64 -10.09 -5.88 -17.08
C ASP A 64 -10.51 -4.51 -17.65
N SER A 65 -11.15 -4.55 -18.82
CA SER A 65 -11.68 -3.35 -19.48
C SER A 65 -12.68 -2.55 -18.64
N LYS A 66 -13.36 -3.18 -17.66
CA LYS A 66 -14.30 -2.49 -16.76
C LYS A 66 -13.52 -1.73 -15.69
N TYR A 67 -12.48 -2.35 -15.13
CA TYR A 67 -11.57 -1.70 -14.20
C TYR A 67 -10.91 -0.46 -14.83
N ARG A 68 -10.35 -0.61 -16.04
CA ARG A 68 -9.76 0.49 -16.80
C ARG A 68 -10.74 1.65 -17.03
N LYS A 69 -11.96 1.35 -17.52
CA LYS A 69 -12.99 2.39 -17.73
C LYS A 69 -13.38 3.12 -16.45
N GLU A 70 -13.35 2.44 -15.30
CA GLU A 70 -13.63 3.09 -14.01
C GLU A 70 -12.49 3.98 -13.53
N LEU A 71 -11.23 3.57 -13.75
CA LEU A 71 -10.06 4.43 -13.50
C LEU A 71 -10.11 5.68 -14.38
N GLU A 72 -10.38 5.53 -15.68
CA GLU A 72 -10.51 6.65 -16.63
C GLU A 72 -11.63 7.61 -16.22
N LYS A 73 -12.80 7.09 -15.83
CA LYS A 73 -13.94 7.91 -15.36
C LYS A 73 -13.62 8.74 -14.12
N ARG A 74 -12.77 8.22 -13.24
CA ARG A 74 -12.37 8.91 -12.01
C ARG A 74 -11.12 9.76 -12.19
N GLN A 75 -10.51 9.74 -13.37
CA GLN A 75 -9.23 10.38 -13.65
C GLN A 75 -8.11 9.89 -12.70
N ASP A 76 -8.21 8.62 -12.29
CA ASP A 76 -7.38 7.98 -11.26
C ASP A 76 -6.36 6.99 -11.87
N VAL A 77 -6.13 7.03 -13.19
CA VAL A 77 -5.14 6.17 -13.86
C VAL A 77 -3.74 6.59 -13.39
N PRO A 78 -3.01 5.74 -12.66
CA PRO A 78 -1.68 6.08 -12.18
C PRO A 78 -0.72 6.31 -13.36
N THR A 79 -0.04 7.44 -13.38
CA THR A 79 1.01 7.70 -14.37
C THR A 79 2.37 7.23 -13.86
N PHE A 80 3.35 7.15 -14.76
CA PHE A 80 4.74 6.88 -14.39
C PHE A 80 5.25 7.83 -13.29
N LEU A 81 4.91 9.12 -13.38
CA LEU A 81 5.30 10.12 -12.39
C LEU A 81 4.63 9.88 -11.02
N ASP A 82 3.42 9.33 -10.99
CA ASP A 82 2.75 8.98 -9.74
C ASP A 82 3.44 7.81 -9.05
N TRP A 83 3.91 6.82 -9.82
CA TRP A 83 4.71 5.72 -9.31
C TRP A 83 6.08 6.19 -8.79
N GLU A 84 6.76 7.12 -9.48
CA GLU A 84 7.99 7.72 -8.96
C GLU A 84 7.76 8.47 -7.64
N LYS A 85 6.75 9.34 -7.58
CA LYS A 85 6.38 10.04 -6.33
C LYS A 85 6.03 9.06 -5.21
N ALA A 86 5.32 7.98 -5.52
CA ALA A 86 5.00 6.94 -4.54
C ALA A 86 6.27 6.29 -3.97
N ARG A 87 7.29 6.04 -4.80
CA ARG A 87 8.60 5.53 -4.33
C ARG A 87 9.29 6.54 -3.42
N GLU A 88 9.35 7.80 -3.80
CA GLU A 88 9.97 8.86 -2.99
C GLU A 88 9.28 9.01 -1.63
N ILE A 89 7.94 9.10 -1.60
CA ILE A 89 7.16 9.21 -0.37
C ILE A 89 7.33 7.95 0.49
N SER A 90 7.31 6.75 -0.11
CA SER A 90 7.53 5.51 0.62
C SER A 90 8.89 5.47 1.30
N GLN A 91 9.95 5.92 0.61
CA GLN A 91 11.31 5.99 1.18
C GLN A 91 11.40 7.01 2.31
N PHE A 92 10.79 8.18 2.13
CA PHE A 92 10.72 9.21 3.17
C PHE A 92 10.03 8.68 4.44
N LEU A 93 8.86 8.05 4.28
CA LEU A 93 8.07 7.51 5.39
C LEU A 93 8.76 6.33 6.10
N GLU A 94 9.57 5.53 5.40
CA GLU A 94 10.33 4.41 5.99
C GLU A 94 11.29 4.92 7.09
N ILE A 95 11.92 6.09 6.91
CA ILE A 95 12.84 6.69 7.88
C ILE A 95 12.11 6.97 9.21
N PHE A 96 10.92 7.58 9.13
CA PHE A 96 10.09 7.85 10.31
C PHE A 96 9.59 6.57 10.95
N LYS A 97 9.24 5.57 10.14
CA LYS A 97 8.75 4.29 10.65
C LYS A 97 9.82 3.54 11.43
N ALA A 98 11.03 3.44 10.88
CA ALA A 98 12.17 2.84 11.56
C ALA A 98 12.49 3.56 12.88
N SER A 99 12.48 4.91 12.87
CA SER A 99 12.72 5.72 14.07
C SER A 99 11.64 5.52 15.13
N THR A 100 10.37 5.49 14.72
CA THR A 100 9.22 5.25 15.63
C THR A 100 9.29 3.85 16.25
N LEU A 101 9.59 2.83 15.44
CA LEU A 101 9.81 1.45 15.91
C LEU A 101 10.92 1.39 16.96
N HIS A 102 12.06 2.04 16.69
CA HIS A 102 13.18 2.12 17.61
C HIS A 102 12.79 2.75 18.95
N ILE A 103 12.11 3.89 18.94
CA ILE A 103 11.66 4.58 20.15
C ILE A 103 10.63 3.74 20.92
N SER A 104 9.62 3.19 20.23
CA SER A 104 8.55 2.37 20.83
C SER A 104 9.06 1.05 21.43
N GLY A 105 10.11 0.47 20.84
CA GLY A 105 10.79 -0.71 21.39
C GLY A 105 11.68 -0.38 22.58
N SER A 106 12.24 0.83 22.65
CA SER A 106 13.04 1.29 23.79
C SER A 106 12.18 1.69 25.01
N SER A 107 10.93 2.09 24.80
CA SER A 107 10.06 2.63 25.86
C SER A 107 9.39 1.57 26.75
N TYR A 108 9.61 0.27 26.52
CA TYR A 108 9.09 -0.76 27.43
C TYR A 108 9.93 -0.93 28.70
N VAL A 109 11.04 -0.20 28.87
CA VAL A 109 11.87 -0.29 30.07
C VAL A 109 11.95 1.08 30.77
N LYS A 110 11.43 1.11 32.01
CA LYS A 110 11.69 2.04 33.13
C LYS A 110 10.71 3.20 33.44
N SER A 111 9.44 3.17 33.06
CA SER A 111 8.47 4.09 33.72
C SER A 111 8.01 3.59 35.10
N ASN A 112 8.18 2.30 35.40
CA ASN A 112 7.71 1.68 36.65
C ASN A 112 8.79 1.61 37.76
N LEU A 113 9.98 2.19 37.54
CA LEU A 113 11.08 2.13 38.51
C LEU A 113 11.24 3.42 39.34
N TYR A 114 10.51 4.49 39.01
CA TYR A 114 10.67 5.81 39.65
C TYR A 114 9.47 6.28 40.49
N LEU A 115 8.49 5.41 40.74
CA LEU A 115 7.34 5.70 41.62
C LEU A 115 7.35 4.79 42.86
N ARG A 116 8.45 4.90 43.61
CA ARG A 116 8.53 4.53 45.04
C ARG A 116 9.32 5.61 45.77
N GLU A 117 8.66 6.73 46.05
CA GLU A 117 8.94 7.57 47.22
C GLU A 117 7.68 7.63 48.08
#